data_AF-A0A7S4SXL5-F1
#
_entry.id   AF-A0A7S4SXL5-F1
#
_cell.length_a   1.000
_cell.length_b   1.000
_cell.length_c   1.000
_cell.angle_alpha   90.00
_cell.angle_beta   90.00
_cell.angle_gamma   90.00
#
_symmetry.space_group_name_H-M   'P 1'
#
loop_
_entity.id
_entity.type
_entity.pdbx_description
1 polymer ?
#
loop_
_entity_poly.entity_id
_entity_poly.type
_entity_poly.pdbx_seq_one_letter_code
_entity_poly.pdbx_strand_id
1 'polypeptide(L)'
;GSSHFGSRHLDQDLPPFGSRATLRPSLDPCSGAAARSPEEQVASASAMVARRGGRGLATVATACAAVLLHPARAGPGSWPRSLRAPLGRGSDGSAGARSQRQGERAAEEPLRILFVGNSFTFGPRAFNATEQNNLPRFFKLVAESLGHKVHQQEDTISGCSVFVHRPSINPSGLTCSYKDYADCLGSLGQGCSIQECWMVNNTRVGPSEGCSVSPGVFYFDQDAPCPQRLMKQDFGAWDVVVLQDYSILPSVAGALDQMLAPSVSEYARVLRQSGVHQKRRFGEPVVAMFMTWSYYDGARRRCPGPGNPGCFPNGTLDGFTDCEASDAWADSVATHPCQAYSLARGCAEMLEYGARVLVPGGLAWEAARGSEPIPSSCRAAVDARFPGLGPLANLSLPLRLGSERWARWRGARAQELYLYNGPDYNSAYCDDGCRVDHHPSALGQYLNALVLYATLFGESPLGADRPRGQVVDGMAQPAVGGEDALALQHVAREVVLPHLDTWWSGSAVPRRAAPPAMAMPLWEPGARAGGGG
;
A
#
# COMPACT_ATOMS: atom_id res chain seq x y z
N GLY A 1 -59.73 39.90 -14.64
CA GLY A 1 -58.40 39.42 -14.28
C GLY A 1 -58.55 38.10 -13.54
N SER A 2 -58.14 37.02 -14.22
CA SER A 2 -57.90 35.63 -13.78
C SER A 2 -58.69 35.04 -12.61
N SER A 3 -59.55 34.08 -12.96
CA SER A 3 -60.34 33.17 -12.14
C SER A 3 -59.77 31.73 -12.13
N HIS A 4 -59.98 31.06 -11.00
CA HIS A 4 -60.34 29.64 -10.79
C HIS A 4 -59.47 28.44 -11.24
N PHE A 5 -59.21 27.61 -10.21
CA PHE A 5 -59.18 26.14 -10.11
C PHE A 5 -59.58 25.30 -11.34
N GLY A 6 -58.78 24.28 -11.62
CA GLY A 6 -59.13 23.13 -12.45
C GLY A 6 -58.15 21.98 -12.28
N SER A 7 -58.53 20.97 -11.49
CA SER A 7 -57.88 19.65 -11.43
C SER A 7 -58.15 18.89 -12.74
N ARG A 8 -57.13 18.21 -13.28
CA ARG A 8 -57.31 17.18 -14.32
C ARG A 8 -56.70 15.86 -13.87
N HIS A 9 -57.58 14.87 -13.76
CA HIS A 9 -57.29 13.44 -13.81
C HIS A 9 -56.75 13.06 -15.19
N LEU A 10 -55.78 12.14 -15.22
CA LEU A 10 -55.41 11.36 -16.40
C LEU A 10 -55.37 9.89 -15.96
N ASP A 11 -56.41 9.17 -16.36
CA ASP A 11 -56.49 7.72 -16.37
C ASP A 11 -55.63 7.17 -17.51
N GLN A 12 -54.81 6.16 -17.22
CA GLN A 12 -54.34 5.21 -18.23
C GLN A 12 -54.41 3.79 -17.66
N ASP A 13 -55.24 2.99 -18.34
CA ASP A 13 -55.52 1.58 -18.12
C ASP A 13 -54.29 0.68 -18.33
N LEU A 14 -54.07 -0.25 -17.40
CA LEU A 14 -53.24 -1.44 -17.60
C LEU A 14 -54.02 -2.70 -17.18
N PRO A 15 -53.91 -3.82 -17.92
CA PRO A 15 -54.72 -5.01 -17.69
C PRO A 15 -54.16 -5.91 -16.57
N PRO A 16 -55.00 -6.77 -15.95
CA PRO A 16 -54.62 -7.58 -14.79
C PRO A 16 -54.00 -8.92 -15.20
N PHE A 17 -52.86 -9.27 -14.61
CA PHE A 17 -52.29 -10.63 -14.68
C PHE A 17 -52.39 -11.36 -13.34
N GLY A 18 -53.30 -12.34 -13.31
CA GLY A 18 -53.02 -13.75 -13.01
C GLY A 18 -52.27 -14.13 -11.71
N SER A 19 -53.05 -14.44 -10.68
CA SER A 19 -52.98 -15.62 -9.80
C SER A 19 -51.62 -16.33 -9.56
N ARG A 20 -51.15 -16.24 -8.30
CA ARG A 20 -50.13 -17.07 -7.64
C ARG A 20 -50.58 -18.53 -7.50
N ALA A 21 -49.72 -19.46 -7.91
CA ALA A 21 -49.77 -20.86 -7.51
C ALA A 21 -48.78 -21.10 -6.36
N THR A 22 -49.30 -21.68 -5.28
CA THR A 22 -48.60 -22.19 -4.11
C THR A 22 -47.91 -23.53 -4.41
N LEU A 23 -46.63 -23.67 -4.05
CA LEU A 23 -46.04 -24.97 -3.73
C LEU A 23 -45.04 -24.82 -2.57
N ARG A 24 -45.25 -25.64 -1.54
CA ARG A 24 -44.40 -25.82 -0.35
C ARG A 24 -43.37 -26.95 -0.59
N PRO A 25 -42.33 -27.08 0.26
CA PRO A 25 -41.06 -27.73 -0.07
C PRO A 25 -41.00 -29.20 0.34
N SER A 26 -40.05 -29.96 -0.24
CA SER A 26 -39.70 -31.30 0.24
C SER A 26 -38.32 -31.77 -0.28
N LEU A 27 -37.41 -31.94 0.68
CA LEU A 27 -36.39 -32.99 0.82
C LEU A 27 -35.06 -32.92 0.01
N ASP A 28 -33.99 -32.77 0.79
CA ASP A 28 -32.66 -33.39 0.69
C ASP A 28 -32.69 -34.81 0.07
N PRO A 29 -31.64 -35.23 -0.69
CA PRO A 29 -30.42 -35.70 -0.03
C PRO A 29 -29.08 -35.43 -0.74
N CYS A 30 -28.11 -34.95 0.04
CA CYS A 30 -26.69 -35.25 -0.18
C CYS A 30 -26.37 -36.66 0.35
N SER A 31 -25.94 -37.57 -0.52
CA SER A 31 -25.08 -38.70 -0.12
C SER A 31 -24.30 -39.26 -1.31
N GLY A 32 -22.98 -39.40 -1.14
CA GLY A 32 -22.17 -40.41 -1.81
C GLY A 32 -21.50 -40.06 -3.13
N ALA A 33 -20.31 -39.47 -3.08
CA ALA A 33 -19.28 -39.75 -4.09
C ALA A 33 -17.92 -39.90 -3.38
N ALA A 34 -17.47 -41.14 -3.35
CA ALA A 34 -16.22 -41.58 -2.76
C ALA A 34 -14.99 -41.02 -3.51
N ALA A 35 -13.95 -40.73 -2.73
CA ALA A 35 -12.61 -40.40 -3.19
C ALA A 35 -12.05 -41.50 -4.12
N ARG A 36 -11.41 -41.08 -5.21
CA ARG A 36 -10.49 -41.91 -6.00
C ARG A 36 -9.07 -41.38 -5.83
N SER A 37 -8.12 -42.31 -5.73
CA SER A 37 -6.69 -42.10 -5.47
C SER A 37 -5.92 -41.55 -6.70
N PRO A 38 -4.75 -40.90 -6.48
CA PRO A 38 -4.03 -40.15 -7.51
C PRO A 38 -2.98 -40.97 -8.30
N GLU A 39 -3.32 -42.17 -8.81
CA GLU A 39 -2.37 -43.02 -9.57
C GLU A 39 -2.77 -43.30 -11.03
N GLU A 40 -3.81 -42.67 -11.58
CA GLU A 40 -4.30 -42.95 -12.96
C GLU A 40 -4.26 -41.73 -13.92
N GLN A 41 -3.21 -40.90 -13.86
CA GLN A 41 -2.97 -39.83 -14.86
C GLN A 41 -1.53 -39.77 -15.37
N VAL A 42 -0.93 -40.92 -15.69
CA VAL A 42 0.33 -40.99 -16.45
C VAL A 42 0.17 -41.95 -17.63
N ALA A 43 -0.60 -41.55 -18.65
CA ALA A 43 -0.57 -42.17 -19.99
C ALA A 43 -1.38 -41.38 -21.04
N SER A 44 -1.02 -40.13 -21.35
CA SER A 44 -1.40 -39.52 -22.64
C SER A 44 -0.70 -38.19 -22.90
N ALA A 45 0.59 -38.27 -23.29
CA ALA A 45 1.26 -37.19 -24.02
C ALA A 45 2.55 -37.75 -24.64
N SER A 46 2.42 -38.59 -25.65
CA SER A 46 3.54 -38.99 -26.51
C SER A 46 3.00 -39.28 -27.89
N ALA A 47 2.90 -38.25 -28.72
CA ALA A 47 3.04 -38.29 -30.18
C ALA A 47 2.54 -36.97 -30.78
N MET A 48 3.44 -36.03 -31.05
CA MET A 48 3.51 -35.27 -32.30
C MET A 48 4.50 -34.12 -32.15
N VAL A 49 5.56 -34.19 -32.95
CA VAL A 49 6.08 -33.15 -33.86
C VAL A 49 7.58 -33.40 -34.01
N ALA A 50 7.91 -34.09 -35.10
CA ALA A 50 9.25 -34.12 -35.66
C ALA A 50 9.14 -33.86 -37.16
N ARG A 51 10.06 -33.01 -37.66
CA ARG A 51 10.39 -32.71 -39.08
C ARG A 51 9.43 -31.73 -39.77
N ARG A 52 9.85 -30.66 -40.47
CA ARG A 52 11.10 -30.18 -41.12
C ARG A 52 11.04 -28.63 -41.05
N GLY A 53 12.12 -27.85 -40.95
CA GLY A 53 13.30 -27.78 -41.82
C GLY A 53 13.12 -26.67 -42.85
N GLY A 54 13.85 -25.54 -42.71
CA GLY A 54 13.85 -24.46 -43.71
C GLY A 54 14.82 -23.33 -43.34
N ARG A 55 15.93 -23.26 -44.08
CA ARG A 55 16.99 -22.24 -43.98
C ARG A 55 16.52 -20.90 -44.56
N GLY A 56 17.01 -19.79 -43.98
CA GLY A 56 16.92 -18.46 -44.57
C GLY A 56 17.96 -17.52 -43.95
N LEU A 57 19.14 -17.46 -44.58
CA LEU A 57 20.15 -16.42 -44.40
C LEU A 57 19.66 -15.12 -45.08
N ALA A 58 19.67 -13.99 -44.37
CA ALA A 58 19.80 -12.67 -44.99
C ALA A 58 20.35 -11.63 -44.00
N THR A 59 21.64 -11.35 -44.16
CA THR A 59 22.25 -10.02 -44.25
C THR A 59 22.05 -9.01 -43.12
N VAL A 60 23.12 -8.88 -42.34
CA VAL A 60 23.48 -7.74 -41.48
C VAL A 60 23.63 -6.47 -42.34
N ALA A 61 22.90 -5.41 -41.98
CA ALA A 61 23.18 -4.05 -42.42
C ALA A 61 23.46 -3.18 -41.19
N THR A 62 24.75 -2.95 -40.96
CA THR A 62 25.29 -2.03 -39.96
C THR A 62 25.19 -0.61 -40.52
N ALA A 63 24.36 0.25 -39.93
CA ALA A 63 24.37 1.68 -40.19
C ALA A 63 25.03 2.40 -39.02
N CYS A 64 26.28 2.82 -39.22
CA CYS A 64 26.98 3.77 -38.36
C CYS A 64 26.35 5.16 -38.55
N ALA A 65 25.72 5.70 -37.50
CA ALA A 65 25.41 7.12 -37.40
C ALA A 65 26.48 7.78 -36.53
N ALA A 66 27.25 8.69 -37.15
CA ALA A 66 28.30 9.45 -36.52
C ALA A 66 27.72 10.46 -35.52
N VAL A 67 28.23 10.41 -34.29
CA VAL A 67 28.02 11.39 -33.23
C VAL A 67 28.93 12.58 -33.50
N LEU A 68 28.35 13.75 -33.79
CA LEU A 68 29.06 15.04 -33.75
C LEU A 68 28.95 15.62 -32.33
N LEU A 69 30.06 15.53 -31.59
CA LEU A 69 30.24 16.22 -30.30
C LEU A 69 30.69 17.66 -30.55
N HIS A 70 29.90 18.64 -30.10
CA HIS A 70 30.36 20.01 -29.86
C HIS A 70 30.73 20.17 -28.38
N PRO A 71 31.93 20.68 -28.04
CA PRO A 71 32.24 21.05 -26.67
C PRO A 71 31.74 22.46 -26.36
N ALA A 72 30.73 22.57 -25.50
CA ALA A 72 30.38 23.83 -24.87
C ALA A 72 31.35 24.13 -23.72
N ARG A 73 32.03 25.27 -23.81
CA ARG A 73 32.88 25.86 -22.76
C ARG A 73 32.07 26.13 -21.49
N ALA A 74 32.45 25.52 -20.37
CA ALA A 74 32.04 25.95 -19.04
C ALA A 74 33.00 27.03 -18.53
N GLY A 75 32.46 28.21 -18.19
CA GLY A 75 33.20 29.27 -17.49
C GLY A 75 33.20 29.05 -15.97
N PRO A 76 34.20 29.57 -15.23
CA PRO A 76 34.31 29.36 -13.79
C PRO A 76 33.41 30.33 -13.02
N GLY A 77 32.34 29.81 -12.43
CA GLY A 77 31.49 30.51 -11.46
C GLY A 77 32.00 30.33 -10.04
N SER A 78 32.27 31.45 -9.39
CA SER A 78 32.80 31.62 -8.03
C SER A 78 31.95 31.01 -6.90
N TRP A 79 32.62 30.31 -5.97
CA TRP A 79 32.07 29.92 -4.67
C TRP A 79 32.17 31.08 -3.66
N PRO A 80 31.12 31.40 -2.87
CA PRO A 80 31.28 32.28 -1.74
C PRO A 80 31.77 31.52 -0.49
N ARG A 81 32.64 32.22 0.24
CA ARG A 81 33.39 31.83 1.41
C ARG A 81 32.53 31.62 2.67
N SER A 82 33.03 30.69 3.48
CA SER A 82 32.90 30.48 4.93
C SER A 82 32.19 31.55 5.78
N LEU A 83 31.24 31.09 6.58
CA LEU A 83 30.93 31.67 7.89
C LEU A 83 31.61 30.83 8.98
N ARG A 84 32.59 31.42 9.67
CA ARG A 84 33.16 30.90 10.91
C ARG A 84 32.26 31.34 12.07
N ALA A 85 31.83 30.39 12.90
CA ALA A 85 31.26 30.65 14.22
C ALA A 85 32.31 30.42 15.32
N PRO A 86 32.20 31.10 16.47
CA PRO A 86 33.26 31.17 17.48
C PRO A 86 33.31 29.92 18.36
N LEU A 87 34.53 29.48 18.68
CA LEU A 87 34.82 28.41 19.63
C LEU A 87 34.66 28.91 21.07
N GLY A 88 33.62 28.45 21.75
CA GLY A 88 33.47 28.54 23.20
C GLY A 88 34.17 27.37 23.89
N ARG A 89 35.15 27.69 24.75
CA ARG A 89 35.92 26.76 25.58
C ARG A 89 35.15 26.53 26.89
N GLY A 90 34.87 25.27 27.25
CA GLY A 90 34.14 24.94 28.48
C GLY A 90 34.34 23.51 28.97
N SER A 91 35.33 23.37 29.85
CA SER A 91 35.56 22.42 30.96
C SER A 91 34.99 20.99 30.95
N ASP A 92 35.91 20.08 31.25
CA ASP A 92 35.82 18.67 31.62
C ASP A 92 34.75 18.32 32.68
N GLY A 93 34.17 17.12 32.55
CA GLY A 93 33.52 16.44 33.68
C GLY A 93 32.48 15.37 33.31
N SER A 94 32.73 14.14 33.74
CA SER A 94 31.79 13.00 33.90
C SER A 94 31.59 12.02 32.71
N ALA A 95 32.40 10.97 32.70
CA ALA A 95 32.22 9.77 31.86
C ALA A 95 31.22 8.73 32.46
N GLY A 96 30.36 9.12 33.41
CA GLY A 96 29.48 8.20 34.13
C GLY A 96 27.97 8.31 33.85
N ALA A 97 27.52 9.28 33.04
CA ALA A 97 26.09 9.67 33.00
C ALA A 97 25.32 9.30 31.70
N ARG A 98 25.91 8.54 30.77
CA ARG A 98 25.26 8.26 29.46
C ARG A 98 24.14 7.22 29.48
N SER A 99 24.02 6.41 30.54
CA SER A 99 22.97 5.39 30.63
C SER A 99 21.66 5.91 31.26
N GLN A 100 21.70 7.00 32.04
CA GLN A 100 20.53 7.44 32.83
C GLN A 100 19.65 8.51 32.18
N ARG A 101 20.10 9.22 31.13
CA ARG A 101 19.27 10.27 30.49
C ARG A 101 18.28 9.77 29.44
N GLN A 102 18.20 8.47 29.18
CA GLN A 102 17.04 7.87 28.52
C GLN A 102 15.86 7.62 29.50
N GLY A 103 16.06 7.91 30.80
CA GLY A 103 15.19 7.44 31.88
C GLY A 103 13.80 8.08 32.02
N GLU A 104 13.49 9.21 31.38
CA GLU A 104 12.16 9.82 31.53
C GLU A 104 11.68 10.49 30.24
N ARG A 105 11.74 9.76 29.11
CA ARG A 105 10.75 10.08 28.07
C ARG A 105 9.40 9.68 28.65
N ALA A 106 8.57 10.66 29.00
CA ALA A 106 7.17 10.46 29.33
C ALA A 106 6.63 9.41 28.36
N ALA A 107 6.11 8.30 28.90
CA ALA A 107 5.79 7.11 28.12
C ALA A 107 4.91 7.52 26.95
N GLU A 108 5.49 7.49 25.75
CA GLU A 108 4.82 7.98 24.56
C GLU A 108 3.61 7.08 24.30
N GLU A 109 2.44 7.68 24.12
CA GLU A 109 1.23 6.93 23.78
C GLU A 109 1.48 6.12 22.50
N PRO A 110 1.07 4.83 22.47
CA PRO A 110 1.21 4.02 21.27
C PRO A 110 0.54 4.68 20.07
N LEU A 111 1.20 4.66 18.91
CA LEU A 111 0.56 5.04 17.65
C LEU A 111 -0.61 4.11 17.38
N ARG A 112 -1.82 4.66 17.26
CA ARG A 112 -3.01 3.91 16.86
C ARG A 112 -3.16 3.98 15.34
N ILE A 113 -2.95 2.87 14.66
CA ILE A 113 -2.97 2.80 13.20
C ILE A 113 -3.90 1.70 12.68
N LEU A 114 -4.75 2.05 11.71
CA LEU A 114 -5.57 1.09 10.97
C LEU A 114 -5.06 0.95 9.55
N PHE A 115 -4.87 -0.29 9.10
CA PHE A 115 -4.57 -0.59 7.71
C PHE A 115 -5.85 -1.05 7.01
N VAL A 116 -6.27 -0.32 5.98
CA VAL A 116 -7.42 -0.66 5.15
C VAL A 116 -6.93 -1.02 3.75
N GLY A 117 -7.30 -2.19 3.23
CA GLY A 117 -6.89 -2.58 1.89
C GLY A 117 -7.24 -4.01 1.50
N ASN A 118 -6.35 -4.68 0.77
CA ASN A 118 -6.58 -6.03 0.26
C ASN A 118 -5.38 -6.95 0.51
N SER A 119 -5.17 -7.94 -0.37
CA SER A 119 -4.06 -8.90 -0.30
C SER A 119 -2.67 -8.27 -0.33
N PHE A 120 -2.53 -7.06 -0.86
CA PHE A 120 -1.28 -6.31 -0.80
C PHE A 120 -1.01 -5.72 0.61
N THR A 121 -2.01 -5.70 1.48
CA THR A 121 -1.90 -5.29 2.88
C THR A 121 -1.75 -6.49 3.81
N PHE A 122 -2.64 -7.48 3.74
CA PHE A 122 -2.53 -8.65 4.64
C PHE A 122 -1.38 -9.60 4.24
N GLY A 123 -0.96 -9.57 2.97
CA GLY A 123 0.21 -10.27 2.47
C GLY A 123 0.08 -11.79 2.45
N PRO A 124 -0.34 -12.41 1.34
CA PRO A 124 -0.47 -13.86 1.26
C PRO A 124 0.87 -14.56 1.51
N ARG A 125 0.78 -15.83 1.91
CA ARG A 125 1.95 -16.68 2.17
C ARG A 125 2.64 -17.02 0.86
N ALA A 126 3.96 -17.16 0.89
CA ALA A 126 4.69 -17.73 -0.24
C ALA A 126 4.36 -19.21 -0.40
N PHE A 127 4.66 -19.77 -1.57
CA PHE A 127 4.49 -21.20 -1.84
C PHE A 127 5.16 -22.06 -0.76
N ASN A 128 4.38 -22.97 -0.15
CA ASN A 128 4.78 -23.82 0.97
C ASN A 128 5.26 -23.09 2.24
N ALA A 129 5.08 -21.77 2.34
CA ALA A 129 5.38 -21.02 3.55
C ALA A 129 4.19 -21.06 4.52
N THR A 130 4.51 -21.04 5.81
CA THR A 130 3.51 -20.91 6.89
C THR A 130 3.36 -19.46 7.34
N GLU A 131 4.37 -18.65 7.07
CA GLU A 131 4.52 -17.26 7.43
C GLU A 131 3.81 -16.36 6.42
N GLN A 132 3.20 -15.27 6.91
CA GLN A 132 2.53 -14.28 6.06
C GLN A 132 3.41 -13.04 5.87
N ASN A 133 3.38 -12.48 4.66
CA ASN A 133 4.05 -11.22 4.34
C ASN A 133 3.19 -10.02 4.81
N ASN A 134 2.74 -10.00 6.06
CA ASN A 134 1.71 -9.06 6.53
C ASN A 134 2.25 -7.65 6.81
N LEU A 135 1.82 -6.66 6.02
CA LEU A 135 2.32 -5.28 6.12
C LEU A 135 2.17 -4.66 7.52
N PRO A 136 0.99 -4.71 8.18
CA PRO A 136 0.84 -4.19 9.53
C PRO A 136 1.85 -4.75 10.54
N ARG A 137 2.15 -6.05 10.50
CA ARG A 137 3.10 -6.69 11.45
C ARG A 137 4.55 -6.34 11.11
N PHE A 138 4.92 -6.28 9.84
CA PHE A 138 6.23 -5.76 9.43
C PHE A 138 6.42 -4.31 9.88
N PHE A 139 5.40 -3.45 9.72
CA PHE A 139 5.44 -2.06 10.18
C PHE A 139 5.59 -1.97 11.70
N LYS A 140 4.80 -2.73 12.46
CA LYS A 140 4.90 -2.77 13.92
C LYS A 140 6.30 -3.19 14.38
N LEU A 141 6.86 -4.25 13.79
CA LEU A 141 8.22 -4.70 14.08
C LEU A 141 9.24 -3.57 13.87
N VAL A 142 9.20 -2.90 12.71
CA VAL A 142 10.11 -1.80 12.38
C VAL A 142 9.95 -0.66 13.38
N ALA A 143 8.72 -0.18 13.59
CA ALA A 143 8.44 0.97 14.45
C ALA A 143 8.83 0.71 15.92
N GLU A 144 8.48 -0.45 16.46
CA GLU A 144 8.78 -0.80 17.86
C GLU A 144 10.27 -1.03 18.08
N SER A 145 10.99 -1.58 17.10
CA SER A 145 12.46 -1.71 17.15
C SER A 145 13.18 -0.36 17.21
N LEU A 146 12.53 0.69 16.72
CA LEU A 146 13.03 2.07 16.75
C LEU A 146 12.40 2.90 17.88
N GLY A 147 11.73 2.25 18.84
CA GLY A 147 11.23 2.87 20.06
C GLY A 147 9.84 3.51 19.96
N HIS A 148 9.09 3.24 18.89
CA HIS A 148 7.70 3.70 18.74
C HIS A 148 6.74 2.54 19.03
N LYS A 149 6.00 2.61 20.14
CA LYS A 149 4.93 1.65 20.45
C LYS A 149 3.81 1.76 19.42
N VAL A 150 3.24 0.64 18.98
CA VAL A 150 2.18 0.64 17.96
C VAL A 150 1.01 -0.25 18.38
N HIS A 151 -0.19 0.33 18.38
CA HIS A 151 -1.45 -0.40 18.35
C HIS A 151 -1.95 -0.41 16.90
N GLN A 152 -1.84 -1.56 16.24
CA GLN A 152 -2.25 -1.73 14.85
C GLN A 152 -3.46 -2.65 14.74
N GLN A 153 -4.31 -2.40 13.75
CA GLN A 153 -5.29 -3.35 13.26
C GLN A 153 -5.37 -3.32 11.74
N GLU A 154 -6.08 -4.30 11.19
CA GLU A 154 -6.31 -4.46 9.75
C GLU A 154 -7.81 -4.60 9.44
N ASP A 155 -8.20 -4.01 8.31
CA ASP A 155 -9.53 -4.02 7.69
C ASP A 155 -9.28 -4.33 6.21
N THR A 156 -9.16 -5.61 5.85
CA THR A 156 -8.65 -6.00 4.52
C THR A 156 -9.44 -7.12 3.88
N ILE A 157 -9.93 -6.89 2.65
CA ILE A 157 -10.69 -7.87 1.89
C ILE A 157 -9.90 -8.23 0.63
N SER A 158 -9.58 -9.52 0.46
CA SER A 158 -8.79 -9.99 -0.68
C SER A 158 -9.46 -9.63 -2.02
N GLY A 159 -8.66 -9.14 -2.97
CA GLY A 159 -9.12 -8.74 -4.29
C GLY A 159 -10.03 -7.51 -4.33
N CYS A 160 -10.24 -6.82 -3.20
CA CYS A 160 -11.14 -5.67 -3.15
C CYS A 160 -10.47 -4.31 -3.27
N SER A 161 -11.24 -3.35 -3.77
CA SER A 161 -10.88 -1.93 -3.70
C SER A 161 -11.26 -1.36 -2.34
N VAL A 162 -10.53 -0.32 -1.89
CA VAL A 162 -10.89 0.45 -0.68
C VAL A 162 -12.32 1.03 -0.76
N PHE A 163 -12.88 1.14 -1.97
CA PHE A 163 -14.28 1.50 -2.19
C PHE A 163 -15.25 0.67 -1.36
N VAL A 164 -15.13 -0.66 -1.36
CA VAL A 164 -16.07 -1.47 -0.57
C VAL A 164 -15.84 -1.33 0.93
N HIS A 165 -14.68 -0.85 1.37
CA HIS A 165 -14.43 -0.61 2.79
C HIS A 165 -15.10 0.66 3.31
N ARG A 166 -15.60 1.52 2.40
CA ARG A 166 -16.21 2.80 2.75
C ARG A 166 -17.28 2.63 3.84
N PRO A 167 -17.26 3.49 4.88
CA PRO A 167 -18.28 3.47 5.93
C PRO A 167 -19.72 3.57 5.41
N SER A 168 -19.97 4.29 4.31
CA SER A 168 -21.31 4.37 3.70
C SER A 168 -21.76 3.08 3.00
N ILE A 169 -20.83 2.20 2.63
CA ILE A 169 -21.11 0.95 1.89
C ILE A 169 -21.18 -0.23 2.85
N ASN A 170 -20.26 -0.28 3.82
CA ASN A 170 -20.27 -1.26 4.91
C ASN A 170 -20.46 -0.54 6.26
N PRO A 171 -21.70 -0.11 6.57
CA PRO A 171 -22.01 0.77 7.70
C PRO A 171 -22.02 0.08 9.06
N SER A 172 -21.83 -1.23 9.16
CA SER A 172 -21.94 -1.94 10.44
C SER A 172 -20.84 -1.59 11.46
N GLY A 173 -19.96 -0.63 11.13
CA GLY A 173 -19.11 0.11 12.08
C GLY A 173 -19.75 1.36 12.70
N LEU A 174 -20.84 1.90 12.14
CA LEU A 174 -21.46 3.18 12.55
C LEU A 174 -22.19 3.11 13.89
N THR A 175 -22.58 1.94 14.38
CA THR A 175 -23.50 1.79 15.52
C THR A 175 -22.81 1.74 16.89
N CYS A 176 -21.48 1.84 16.95
CA CYS A 176 -20.73 1.73 18.21
C CYS A 176 -20.09 3.05 18.64
N SER A 177 -20.78 4.19 18.50
CA SER A 177 -20.26 5.43 19.08
C SER A 177 -20.36 5.34 20.61
N TYR A 178 -19.36 5.86 21.33
CA TYR A 178 -19.39 5.92 22.81
C TYR A 178 -20.62 6.70 23.32
N LYS A 179 -21.13 7.64 22.50
CA LYS A 179 -22.35 8.37 22.79
C LYS A 179 -23.59 7.49 22.63
N ASP A 180 -23.68 6.66 21.59
CA ASP A 180 -24.79 5.70 21.46
C ASP A 180 -24.72 4.64 22.56
N TYR A 181 -23.53 4.20 22.97
CA TYR A 181 -23.35 3.33 24.14
C TYR A 181 -23.77 4.00 25.45
N ALA A 182 -23.40 5.27 25.68
CA ALA A 182 -23.75 6.03 26.88
C ALA A 182 -25.22 6.47 26.92
N ASP A 183 -25.78 6.92 25.79
CA ASP A 183 -27.20 7.26 25.63
C ASP A 183 -28.06 5.99 25.78
N CYS A 184 -27.57 4.84 25.30
CA CYS A 184 -28.23 3.56 25.50
C CYS A 184 -28.15 3.03 26.94
N LEU A 185 -27.05 3.28 27.65
CA LEU A 185 -26.95 3.03 29.10
C LEU A 185 -27.82 4.00 29.92
N GLY A 186 -28.03 5.22 29.43
CA GLY A 186 -28.88 6.24 30.06
C GLY A 186 -30.38 5.99 29.88
N SER A 187 -30.79 5.32 28.80
CA SER A 187 -32.18 4.96 28.53
C SER A 187 -32.51 3.54 29.05
N LEU A 188 -32.55 3.35 30.38
CA LEU A 188 -32.91 2.08 31.04
C LEU A 188 -34.35 1.57 30.80
N GLY A 189 -35.08 2.11 29.81
CA GLY A 189 -36.53 1.88 29.70
C GLY A 189 -37.08 1.47 28.33
N GLN A 190 -36.47 1.83 27.20
CA GLN A 190 -37.11 1.60 25.89
C GLN A 190 -36.11 1.29 24.78
N GLY A 191 -35.91 -0.01 24.55
CA GLY A 191 -35.90 -0.57 23.19
C GLY A 191 -34.69 -0.31 22.31
N CYS A 192 -33.51 -0.06 22.86
CA CYS A 192 -32.29 -0.03 22.06
C CYS A 192 -31.56 -1.37 22.25
N SER A 193 -31.60 -2.25 21.24
CA SER A 193 -30.95 -3.58 21.34
C SER A 193 -29.44 -3.44 21.16
N ILE A 194 -28.71 -3.27 22.27
CA ILE A 194 -27.23 -3.26 22.35
C ILE A 194 -26.59 -4.57 21.83
N GLN A 195 -27.36 -5.62 21.57
CA GLN A 195 -26.88 -6.99 21.37
C GLN A 195 -25.84 -7.22 20.23
N GLU A 196 -25.55 -6.23 19.38
CA GLU A 196 -24.67 -6.42 18.22
C GLU A 196 -23.44 -5.51 18.13
N CYS A 197 -23.15 -4.66 19.13
CA CYS A 197 -21.90 -3.88 19.14
C CYS A 197 -20.82 -4.55 19.99
N TRP A 198 -20.26 -5.63 19.46
CA TRP A 198 -19.09 -6.28 20.06
C TRP A 198 -17.85 -5.45 19.72
N MET A 199 -17.29 -4.78 20.72
CA MET A 199 -15.95 -4.17 20.59
C MET A 199 -14.97 -5.27 20.23
N VAL A 200 -14.19 -5.05 19.18
CA VAL A 200 -13.32 -6.09 18.66
C VAL A 200 -11.90 -5.84 19.13
N ASN A 201 -11.46 -6.63 20.11
CA ASN A 201 -10.13 -6.53 20.71
C ASN A 201 -9.13 -7.58 20.17
N ASN A 202 -9.41 -8.14 19.00
CA ASN A 202 -8.43 -8.95 18.29
C ASN A 202 -7.75 -8.10 17.21
N THR A 203 -6.51 -8.45 16.86
CA THR A 203 -5.75 -7.77 15.81
C THR A 203 -6.21 -8.17 14.41
N ARG A 204 -7.05 -9.21 14.28
CA ARG A 204 -7.69 -9.68 13.06
C ARG A 204 -9.07 -10.26 13.38
N VAL A 205 -10.10 -9.81 12.67
CA VAL A 205 -11.45 -10.41 12.78
C VAL A 205 -11.57 -11.61 11.85
N GLY A 206 -11.92 -12.77 12.35
CA GLY A 206 -12.26 -13.89 11.48
C GLY A 206 -13.64 -13.68 10.82
N PRO A 207 -13.90 -14.25 9.62
CA PRO A 207 -15.26 -14.25 9.04
C PRO A 207 -16.34 -14.79 9.99
N SER A 208 -15.96 -15.66 10.93
CA SER A 208 -16.82 -16.23 11.98
C SER A 208 -17.32 -15.21 13.01
N GLU A 209 -16.75 -14.00 13.07
CA GLU A 209 -17.08 -12.98 14.07
C GLU A 209 -18.12 -11.95 13.56
N GLY A 210 -19.01 -12.37 12.66
CA GLY A 210 -20.22 -11.62 12.31
C GLY A 210 -20.02 -10.48 11.30
N CYS A 211 -19.10 -10.67 10.35
CA CYS A 211 -18.82 -9.70 9.31
C CYS A 211 -19.97 -9.50 8.34
N SER A 212 -20.27 -8.23 8.02
CA SER A 212 -21.14 -7.92 6.88
C SER A 212 -20.31 -7.34 5.74
N VAL A 213 -20.24 -8.08 4.64
CA VAL A 213 -19.76 -7.59 3.35
C VAL A 213 -20.91 -7.53 2.36
N SER A 214 -20.75 -6.71 1.33
CA SER A 214 -21.66 -6.68 0.20
C SER A 214 -21.80 -8.08 -0.43
N PRO A 215 -23.00 -8.46 -0.88
CA PRO A 215 -23.19 -9.70 -1.64
C PRO A 215 -22.25 -9.77 -2.85
N GLY A 216 -21.70 -10.95 -3.13
CA GLY A 216 -20.77 -11.18 -4.24
C GLY A 216 -19.31 -10.92 -3.94
N VAL A 217 -18.96 -10.51 -2.70
CA VAL A 217 -17.58 -10.52 -2.22
C VAL A 217 -17.17 -11.95 -1.86
N PHE A 218 -16.16 -12.48 -2.54
CA PHE A 218 -15.56 -13.77 -2.24
C PHE A 218 -14.38 -13.64 -1.27
N TYR A 219 -14.31 -14.54 -0.29
CA TYR A 219 -13.17 -14.69 0.60
C TYR A 219 -12.35 -15.89 0.15
N PHE A 220 -11.11 -15.65 -0.26
CA PHE A 220 -10.22 -16.71 -0.72
C PHE A 220 -9.49 -17.41 0.42
N ASP A 221 -9.38 -16.76 1.59
CA ASP A 221 -8.57 -17.27 2.70
C ASP A 221 -9.26 -17.13 4.06
N GLN A 222 -8.86 -18.00 4.99
CA GLN A 222 -9.09 -17.87 6.45
C GLN A 222 -8.40 -16.62 7.03
N ASP A 223 -7.60 -15.97 6.19
CA ASP A 223 -6.68 -14.89 6.50
C ASP A 223 -7.21 -13.51 6.05
N ALA A 224 -8.47 -13.38 5.67
CA ALA A 224 -9.06 -12.08 5.31
C ALA A 224 -9.77 -11.45 6.52
N PRO A 225 -9.21 -10.40 7.16
CA PRO A 225 -9.93 -9.66 8.21
C PRO A 225 -11.21 -9.02 7.67
N CYS A 226 -12.25 -9.15 8.47
CA CYS A 226 -13.51 -8.43 8.33
C CYS A 226 -13.32 -6.91 8.10
N PRO A 227 -14.05 -6.30 7.15
CA PRO A 227 -14.20 -4.86 7.18
C PRO A 227 -15.02 -4.41 8.38
N GLN A 228 -14.93 -3.13 8.75
CA GLN A 228 -15.68 -2.41 9.82
C GLN A 228 -14.88 -2.09 11.09
N ARG A 229 -13.56 -1.87 10.97
CA ARG A 229 -12.74 -1.49 12.14
C ARG A 229 -12.70 0.00 12.41
N LEU A 230 -13.03 0.84 11.43
CA LEU A 230 -12.81 2.28 11.55
C LEU A 230 -13.37 2.89 12.85
N MET A 231 -14.51 2.39 13.33
CA MET A 231 -15.23 2.93 14.49
C MET A 231 -15.36 1.95 15.68
N LYS A 232 -14.83 0.72 15.60
CA LYS A 232 -14.98 -0.34 16.63
C LYS A 232 -13.71 -0.55 17.47
N GLN A 233 -13.21 0.51 18.11
CA GLN A 233 -11.92 0.48 18.83
C GLN A 233 -12.06 0.81 20.32
N ASP A 234 -11.52 -0.05 21.19
CA ASP A 234 -11.57 0.12 22.64
C ASP A 234 -10.51 1.12 23.15
N PHE A 235 -9.43 1.34 22.40
CA PHE A 235 -8.36 2.30 22.69
C PHE A 235 -8.61 3.71 22.11
N GLY A 236 -9.84 4.01 21.70
CA GLY A 236 -10.22 5.29 21.10
C GLY A 236 -9.96 5.34 19.59
N ALA A 237 -10.09 6.53 19.03
CA ALA A 237 -10.08 6.71 17.59
C ALA A 237 -8.65 6.67 17.03
N TRP A 238 -8.52 6.47 15.72
CA TRP A 238 -7.23 6.31 15.05
C TRP A 238 -6.40 7.60 14.94
N ASP A 239 -5.09 7.48 15.11
CA ASP A 239 -4.14 8.56 14.75
C ASP A 239 -3.87 8.54 13.24
N VAL A 240 -3.76 7.34 12.66
CA VAL A 240 -3.50 7.12 11.23
C VAL A 240 -4.44 6.04 10.70
N VAL A 241 -5.00 6.28 9.51
CA VAL A 241 -5.60 5.24 8.68
C VAL A 241 -4.84 5.18 7.35
N VAL A 242 -4.22 4.04 7.10
CA VAL A 242 -3.51 3.75 5.86
C VAL A 242 -4.48 3.12 4.88
N LEU A 243 -4.64 3.74 3.72
CA LEU A 243 -5.50 3.26 2.64
C LEU A 243 -4.65 2.68 1.53
N GLN A 244 -4.89 1.41 1.21
CA GLN A 244 -4.26 0.69 0.12
C GLN A 244 -5.33 0.19 -0.84
N ASP A 245 -5.27 0.60 -2.10
CA ASP A 245 -6.28 0.21 -3.10
C ASP A 245 -5.73 -0.87 -4.05
N TYR A 246 -6.63 -1.49 -4.81
CA TYR A 246 -6.32 -2.46 -5.85
C TYR A 246 -5.20 -1.94 -6.77
N SER A 247 -4.14 -2.72 -6.92
CA SER A 247 -2.81 -2.24 -7.31
C SER A 247 -2.72 -1.57 -8.68
N ILE A 248 -3.69 -1.80 -9.56
CA ILE A 248 -3.78 -1.16 -10.89
C ILE A 248 -4.90 -0.12 -10.97
N LEU A 249 -5.80 -0.04 -9.99
CA LEU A 249 -6.92 0.90 -9.98
C LEU A 249 -6.47 2.36 -10.13
N PRO A 250 -5.39 2.83 -9.48
CA PRO A 250 -4.92 4.20 -9.69
C PRO A 250 -4.47 4.54 -11.12
N SER A 251 -4.33 3.55 -12.00
CA SER A 251 -4.06 3.76 -13.43
C SER A 251 -5.32 3.89 -14.29
N VAL A 252 -6.52 3.77 -13.71
CA VAL A 252 -7.80 3.79 -14.42
C VAL A 252 -8.56 5.07 -14.03
N ALA A 253 -8.62 6.05 -14.92
CA ALA A 253 -9.15 7.38 -14.62
C ALA A 253 -10.59 7.36 -14.07
N GLY A 254 -11.50 6.62 -14.72
CA GLY A 254 -12.87 6.51 -14.23
C GLY A 254 -12.97 5.88 -12.84
N ALA A 255 -12.07 4.94 -12.50
CA ALA A 255 -12.07 4.28 -11.20
C ALA A 255 -11.43 5.17 -10.12
N LEU A 256 -10.43 5.99 -10.48
CA LEU A 256 -9.93 7.04 -9.59
C LEU A 256 -11.09 7.95 -9.14
N ASP A 257 -11.87 8.47 -10.09
CA ASP A 257 -12.93 9.44 -9.81
C ASP A 257 -14.14 8.84 -9.11
N GLN A 258 -14.53 7.62 -9.47
CA GLN A 258 -15.76 7.00 -8.98
C GLN A 258 -15.55 6.12 -7.74
N MET A 259 -14.31 5.66 -7.51
CA MET A 259 -14.00 4.72 -6.42
C MET A 259 -12.99 5.30 -5.44
N LEU A 260 -11.75 5.54 -5.87
CA LEU A 260 -10.66 5.85 -4.93
C LEU A 260 -10.83 7.24 -4.29
N ALA A 261 -11.01 8.30 -5.08
CA ALA A 261 -11.15 9.66 -4.56
C ALA A 261 -12.33 9.84 -3.58
N PRO A 262 -13.56 9.34 -3.88
CA PRO A 262 -14.66 9.36 -2.92
C PRO A 262 -14.36 8.58 -1.64
N SER A 263 -13.63 7.47 -1.74
CA SER A 263 -13.24 6.69 -0.56
C SER A 263 -12.29 7.46 0.34
N VAL A 264 -11.22 8.02 -0.22
CA VAL A 264 -10.25 8.84 0.54
C VAL A 264 -10.95 10.02 1.21
N SER A 265 -11.82 10.72 0.47
CA SER A 265 -12.60 11.85 0.96
C SER A 265 -13.50 11.46 2.13
N GLU A 266 -14.16 10.31 2.03
CA GLU A 266 -15.04 9.81 3.08
C GLU A 266 -14.28 9.41 4.34
N TYR A 267 -13.18 8.65 4.22
CA TYR A 267 -12.33 8.31 5.36
C TYR A 267 -11.80 9.57 6.06
N ALA A 268 -11.33 10.55 5.29
CA ALA A 268 -10.87 11.83 5.84
C ALA A 268 -11.98 12.56 6.61
N ARG A 269 -13.20 12.62 6.04
CA ARG A 269 -14.37 13.23 6.68
C ARG A 269 -14.75 12.49 7.97
N VAL A 270 -14.88 11.16 7.93
CA VAL A 270 -15.29 10.34 9.09
C VAL A 270 -14.25 10.43 10.20
N LEU A 271 -12.95 10.39 9.88
CA LEU A 271 -11.90 10.52 10.88
C LEU A 271 -11.83 11.90 11.53
N ARG A 272 -12.06 12.99 10.79
CA ARG A 272 -12.14 14.33 11.37
C ARG A 272 -13.32 14.47 12.32
N GLN A 273 -14.42 13.77 12.04
CA GLN A 273 -15.60 13.74 12.90
C GLN A 273 -15.40 12.81 14.12
N SER A 274 -14.56 11.77 13.99
CA SER A 274 -14.30 10.83 15.06
C SER A 274 -13.18 11.31 16.00
N GLY A 275 -13.42 11.18 17.31
CA GLY A 275 -12.41 11.54 18.31
C GLY A 275 -11.99 13.01 18.30
N VAL A 276 -12.88 13.94 17.97
CA VAL A 276 -12.65 15.40 18.05
C VAL A 276 -12.20 15.88 19.42
N HIS A 277 -12.51 15.12 20.48
CA HIS A 277 -12.09 15.40 21.85
C HIS A 277 -10.84 14.63 22.27
N GLN A 278 -10.28 13.80 21.39
CA GLN A 278 -9.10 13.00 21.70
C GLN A 278 -7.84 13.73 21.24
N LYS A 279 -6.83 13.73 22.10
CA LYS A 279 -5.49 14.13 21.70
C LYS A 279 -4.99 13.18 20.61
N ARG A 280 -4.48 13.75 19.52
CA ARG A 280 -3.90 13.02 18.39
C ARG A 280 -2.41 13.16 18.37
N ARG A 281 -1.72 12.08 18.00
CA ARG A 281 -0.25 12.07 17.88
C ARG A 281 0.27 13.16 16.94
N PHE A 282 -0.44 13.41 15.85
CA PHE A 282 -0.07 14.37 14.81
C PHE A 282 -0.86 15.69 14.89
N GLY A 283 -1.59 15.93 15.99
CA GLY A 283 -2.49 17.08 16.16
C GLY A 283 -3.83 16.95 15.42
N GLU A 284 -3.87 16.16 14.34
CA GLU A 284 -5.06 15.81 13.57
C GLU A 284 -5.03 14.31 13.19
N PRO A 285 -6.17 13.69 12.85
CA PRO A 285 -6.16 12.35 12.27
C PRO A 285 -5.59 12.37 10.86
N VAL A 286 -4.76 11.37 10.54
CA VAL A 286 -4.06 11.28 9.26
C VAL A 286 -4.68 10.17 8.40
N VAL A 287 -5.11 10.53 7.19
CA VAL A 287 -5.32 9.56 6.11
C VAL A 287 -4.02 9.47 5.31
N ALA A 288 -3.42 8.28 5.26
CA ALA A 288 -2.20 8.00 4.52
C ALA A 288 -2.54 7.14 3.29
N MET A 289 -2.38 7.68 2.09
CA MET A 289 -2.54 6.92 0.85
C MET A 289 -1.28 6.09 0.60
N PHE A 290 -1.39 4.76 0.70
CA PHE A 290 -0.28 3.84 0.43
C PHE A 290 -0.23 3.48 -1.04
N MET A 291 0.84 3.91 -1.70
CA MET A 291 1.08 3.67 -3.11
C MET A 291 1.71 2.29 -3.32
N THR A 292 0.95 1.39 -3.94
CA THR A 292 1.42 0.07 -4.36
C THR A 292 2.47 0.18 -5.47
N TRP A 293 3.10 -0.94 -5.78
CA TRP A 293 4.11 -1.06 -6.83
C TRP A 293 3.49 -1.52 -8.16
N SER A 294 4.26 -1.32 -9.22
CA SER A 294 4.00 -1.84 -10.57
C SER A 294 4.23 -3.35 -10.63
N TYR A 295 3.53 -4.02 -11.54
CA TYR A 295 3.80 -5.42 -11.84
C TYR A 295 5.22 -5.59 -12.40
N TYR A 296 5.71 -6.82 -12.38
CA TYR A 296 7.10 -7.13 -12.69
C TYR A 296 7.55 -6.53 -14.04
N ASP A 297 6.78 -6.78 -15.11
CA ASP A 297 7.01 -6.20 -16.45
C ASP A 297 5.95 -5.16 -16.86
N GLY A 298 5.09 -4.73 -15.93
CA GLY A 298 3.92 -3.90 -16.23
C GLY A 298 2.63 -4.72 -16.44
N ALA A 299 1.55 -4.05 -16.85
CA ALA A 299 0.26 -4.69 -17.09
C ALA A 299 0.13 -5.36 -18.46
N ARG A 300 1.10 -5.16 -19.37
CA ARG A 300 1.16 -5.83 -20.69
C ARG A 300 -0.15 -5.74 -21.50
N ARG A 301 -0.81 -4.57 -21.47
CA ARG A 301 -2.14 -4.30 -22.07
C ARG A 301 -3.29 -5.17 -21.53
N ARG A 302 -3.08 -5.92 -20.45
CA ARG A 302 -4.14 -6.72 -19.84
C ARG A 302 -5.04 -5.81 -19.03
N CYS A 303 -6.30 -5.73 -19.46
CA CYS A 303 -7.36 -5.12 -18.68
C CYS A 303 -7.40 -5.67 -17.25
N PRO A 304 -7.65 -4.81 -16.25
CA PRO A 304 -7.82 -5.24 -14.87
C PRO A 304 -9.11 -6.08 -14.70
N GLY A 305 -8.98 -7.40 -14.80
CA GLY A 305 -10.12 -8.32 -14.85
C GLY A 305 -10.77 -8.70 -13.49
N PRO A 306 -12.00 -9.23 -13.53
CA PRO A 306 -12.85 -9.44 -12.36
C PRO A 306 -12.51 -10.75 -11.62
N GLY A 307 -11.71 -10.67 -10.57
CA GLY A 307 -11.59 -11.77 -9.60
C GLY A 307 -12.72 -11.78 -8.56
N ASN A 308 -13.40 -10.65 -8.35
CA ASN A 308 -14.30 -10.48 -7.22
C ASN A 308 -15.36 -9.38 -7.51
N PRO A 309 -16.50 -9.70 -8.12
CA PRO A 309 -17.44 -8.69 -8.61
C PRO A 309 -18.07 -7.84 -7.50
N GLY A 310 -18.26 -8.40 -6.29
CA GLY A 310 -18.74 -7.62 -5.15
C GLY A 310 -17.77 -6.54 -4.67
N CYS A 311 -16.51 -6.57 -5.12
CA CYS A 311 -15.51 -5.56 -4.81
C CYS A 311 -15.59 -4.29 -5.66
N PHE A 312 -16.41 -4.29 -6.72
CA PHE A 312 -16.47 -3.21 -7.70
C PHE A 312 -17.93 -2.85 -7.95
N PRO A 313 -18.28 -1.55 -8.03
CA PRO A 313 -19.68 -1.15 -8.20
C PRO A 313 -20.32 -1.71 -9.48
N ASN A 314 -19.52 -1.89 -10.55
CA ASN A 314 -19.95 -2.47 -11.82
C ASN A 314 -19.48 -3.91 -12.02
N GLY A 315 -19.01 -4.60 -10.97
CA GLY A 315 -18.48 -5.97 -11.05
C GLY A 315 -17.08 -6.11 -11.66
N THR A 316 -16.60 -5.14 -12.42
CA THR A 316 -15.25 -5.11 -13.02
C THR A 316 -14.68 -3.69 -13.07
N LEU A 317 -13.37 -3.56 -13.28
CA LEU A 317 -12.71 -2.28 -13.56
C LEU A 317 -12.82 -1.86 -15.03
N ASP A 318 -13.15 -2.79 -15.94
CA ASP A 318 -13.27 -2.53 -17.38
C ASP A 318 -14.38 -1.52 -17.71
N GLY A 319 -15.39 -1.40 -16.83
CA GLY A 319 -16.45 -0.40 -16.98
C GLY A 319 -15.99 1.05 -16.75
N PHE A 320 -14.76 1.26 -16.28
CA PHE A 320 -14.23 2.59 -15.93
C PHE A 320 -13.18 3.11 -16.91
N THR A 321 -12.78 2.30 -17.88
CA THR A 321 -11.92 2.72 -18.99
C THR A 321 -12.04 1.73 -20.14
N ASP A 322 -11.94 2.21 -21.37
CA ASP A 322 -11.85 1.34 -22.55
C ASP A 322 -10.46 0.69 -22.64
N CYS A 323 -10.10 -0.16 -21.68
CA CYS A 323 -8.75 -0.73 -21.57
C CYS A 323 -8.38 -1.63 -22.75
N GLU A 324 -9.38 -2.21 -23.44
CA GLU A 324 -9.16 -3.09 -24.58
C GLU A 324 -8.84 -2.31 -25.86
N ALA A 325 -9.52 -1.17 -26.12
CA ALA A 325 -9.31 -0.39 -27.33
C ALA A 325 -8.51 0.91 -27.12
N SER A 326 -8.24 1.31 -25.88
CA SER A 326 -7.46 2.53 -25.57
C SER A 326 -5.96 2.25 -25.59
N ASP A 327 -5.32 2.58 -26.71
CA ASP A 327 -3.85 2.63 -26.80
C ASP A 327 -3.27 3.59 -25.75
N ALA A 328 -3.97 4.69 -25.43
CA ALA A 328 -3.51 5.66 -24.43
C ALA A 328 -3.42 5.05 -23.02
N TRP A 329 -4.42 4.27 -22.61
CA TRP A 329 -4.36 3.54 -21.34
C TRP A 329 -3.31 2.44 -21.40
N ALA A 330 -3.34 1.62 -22.45
CA ALA A 330 -2.41 0.52 -22.66
C ALA A 330 -0.95 0.99 -22.57
N ASP A 331 -0.60 2.08 -23.25
CA ASP A 331 0.75 2.65 -23.26
C ASP A 331 1.15 3.20 -21.88
N SER A 332 0.17 3.67 -21.08
CA SER A 332 0.41 4.17 -19.73
C SER A 332 0.73 3.08 -18.71
N VAL A 333 0.48 1.80 -19.03
CA VAL A 333 0.72 0.66 -18.13
C VAL A 333 1.49 -0.49 -18.78
N ALA A 334 1.85 -0.37 -20.06
CA ALA A 334 2.42 -1.47 -20.85
C ALA A 334 3.74 -1.99 -20.27
N THR A 335 4.58 -1.08 -19.80
CA THR A 335 5.88 -1.39 -19.23
C THR A 335 5.91 -1.09 -17.74
N HIS A 336 6.87 -1.68 -17.04
CA HIS A 336 7.10 -1.45 -15.62
C HIS A 336 7.27 0.05 -15.25
N PRO A 337 8.17 0.84 -15.89
CA PRO A 337 8.31 2.28 -15.58
C PRO A 337 7.02 3.07 -15.85
N CYS A 338 6.26 2.68 -16.87
CA CYS A 338 4.99 3.31 -17.21
C CYS A 338 3.93 3.09 -16.16
N GLN A 339 3.68 1.82 -15.82
CA GLN A 339 2.72 1.49 -14.78
C GLN A 339 3.11 2.14 -13.45
N ALA A 340 4.40 2.09 -13.08
CA ALA A 340 4.88 2.71 -11.84
C ALA A 340 4.60 4.21 -11.79
N TYR A 341 4.85 4.94 -12.87
CA TYR A 341 4.54 6.36 -12.96
C TYR A 341 3.03 6.63 -12.93
N SER A 342 2.23 5.81 -13.63
CA SER A 342 0.77 5.93 -13.59
C SER A 342 0.22 5.73 -12.18
N LEU A 343 0.72 4.74 -11.44
CA LEU A 343 0.32 4.49 -10.05
C LEU A 343 0.76 5.64 -9.14
N ALA A 344 1.99 6.14 -9.31
CA ALA A 344 2.48 7.27 -8.53
C ALA A 344 1.63 8.52 -8.74
N ARG A 345 1.31 8.85 -9.99
CA ARG A 345 0.49 10.03 -10.30
C ARG A 345 -0.94 9.90 -9.76
N GLY A 346 -1.56 8.73 -9.90
CA GLY A 346 -2.92 8.46 -9.41
C GLY A 346 -3.02 8.49 -7.88
N CYS A 347 -2.08 7.87 -7.18
CA CYS A 347 -2.04 7.91 -5.70
C CYS A 347 -1.69 9.30 -5.17
N ALA A 348 -0.78 10.03 -5.82
CA ALA A 348 -0.41 11.38 -5.40
C ALA A 348 -1.59 12.37 -5.48
N GLU A 349 -2.47 12.19 -6.48
CA GLU A 349 -3.68 13.01 -6.61
C GLU A 349 -4.58 12.92 -5.37
N MET A 350 -4.53 11.83 -4.60
CA MET A 350 -5.36 11.66 -3.40
C MET A 350 -5.05 12.67 -2.29
N LEU A 351 -3.92 13.38 -2.37
CA LEU A 351 -3.64 14.52 -1.48
C LEU A 351 -4.69 15.64 -1.65
N GLU A 352 -5.24 15.83 -2.85
CA GLU A 352 -6.31 16.79 -3.12
C GLU A 352 -7.68 16.30 -2.60
N TYR A 353 -7.82 14.99 -2.38
CA TYR A 353 -9.06 14.34 -1.92
C TYR A 353 -9.04 13.99 -0.43
N GLY A 354 -8.19 14.66 0.34
CA GLY A 354 -8.19 14.59 1.81
C GLY A 354 -7.16 13.64 2.41
N ALA A 355 -6.36 12.92 1.61
CA ALA A 355 -5.16 12.30 2.15
C ALA A 355 -4.19 13.37 2.63
N ARG A 356 -3.61 13.16 3.82
CA ARG A 356 -2.59 14.06 4.38
C ARG A 356 -1.19 13.61 3.99
N VAL A 357 -1.03 12.32 3.73
CA VAL A 357 0.25 11.68 3.47
C VAL A 357 0.13 10.77 2.25
N LEU A 358 1.12 10.84 1.36
CA LEU A 358 1.39 9.84 0.33
C LEU A 358 2.57 9.00 0.80
N VAL A 359 2.38 7.68 0.94
CA VAL A 359 3.45 6.75 1.30
C VAL A 359 4.02 6.14 0.01
N PRO A 360 5.25 6.49 -0.41
CA PRO A 360 5.75 6.24 -1.76
C PRO A 360 6.34 4.81 -1.92
N GLY A 361 5.59 3.77 -1.52
CA GLY A 361 6.03 2.37 -1.55
C GLY A 361 6.52 1.93 -2.94
N GLY A 362 5.68 2.07 -3.96
CA GLY A 362 6.06 1.76 -5.35
C GLY A 362 7.29 2.51 -5.87
N LEU A 363 7.54 3.76 -5.50
CA LEU A 363 8.71 4.52 -5.95
C LEU A 363 9.98 4.02 -5.27
N ALA A 364 9.86 3.50 -4.04
CA ALA A 364 10.97 2.82 -3.38
C ALA A 364 11.30 1.48 -4.07
N TRP A 365 10.30 0.78 -4.60
CA TRP A 365 10.54 -0.40 -5.44
C TRP A 365 11.28 -0.04 -6.73
N GLU A 366 10.87 1.03 -7.43
CA GLU A 366 11.58 1.50 -8.62
C GLU A 366 13.04 1.85 -8.32
N ALA A 367 13.28 2.51 -7.18
CA ALA A 367 14.63 2.85 -6.75
C ALA A 367 15.46 1.60 -6.40
N ALA A 368 14.89 0.62 -5.67
CA ALA A 368 15.54 -0.65 -5.34
C ALA A 368 15.87 -1.48 -6.60
N ARG A 369 15.00 -1.41 -7.62
CA ARG A 369 15.19 -2.04 -8.93
C ARG A 369 16.13 -1.26 -9.84
N GLY A 370 16.46 -0.01 -9.49
CA GLY A 370 17.26 0.86 -10.32
C GLY A 370 16.63 1.14 -11.68
N SER A 371 15.31 1.35 -11.69
CA SER A 371 14.46 1.42 -12.89
C SER A 371 14.95 2.36 -13.98
N GLU A 372 14.57 2.03 -15.21
CA GLU A 372 14.87 2.82 -16.40
C GLU A 372 14.13 4.18 -16.39
N PRO A 373 14.61 5.18 -17.14
CA PRO A 373 13.87 6.42 -17.33
C PRO A 373 12.45 6.17 -17.84
N ILE A 374 11.47 6.91 -17.29
CA ILE A 374 10.09 6.83 -17.75
C ILE A 374 10.01 7.36 -19.19
N PRO A 375 9.51 6.57 -20.16
CA PRO A 375 9.36 7.04 -21.54
C PRO A 375 8.53 8.32 -21.63
N SER A 376 8.94 9.27 -22.48
CA SER A 376 8.28 10.59 -22.58
C SER A 376 6.83 10.50 -23.07
N SER A 377 6.54 9.62 -24.03
CA SER A 377 5.18 9.36 -24.52
C SER A 377 4.25 8.90 -23.41
N CYS A 378 4.74 7.96 -22.61
CA CYS A 378 4.03 7.40 -21.48
C CYS A 378 3.81 8.40 -20.36
N ARG A 379 4.83 9.19 -19.99
CA ARG A 379 4.69 10.31 -19.06
C ARG A 379 3.61 11.28 -19.52
N ALA A 380 3.65 11.70 -20.79
CA ALA A 380 2.67 12.61 -21.36
C ALA A 380 1.24 12.03 -21.34
N ALA A 381 1.07 10.74 -21.67
CA ALA A 381 -0.22 10.05 -21.60
C ALA A 381 -0.76 9.95 -20.17
N VAL A 382 0.12 9.75 -19.18
CA VAL A 382 -0.25 9.77 -17.76
C VAL A 382 -0.65 11.17 -17.33
N ASP A 383 0.18 12.18 -17.59
CA ASP A 383 -0.03 13.55 -17.13
C ASP A 383 -1.28 14.20 -17.76
N ALA A 384 -1.60 13.86 -19.01
CA ALA A 384 -2.80 14.35 -19.71
C ALA A 384 -4.13 13.97 -19.02
N ARG A 385 -4.11 13.01 -18.08
CA ARG A 385 -5.31 12.57 -17.33
C ARG A 385 -5.58 13.40 -16.09
N PHE A 386 -4.68 14.29 -15.69
CA PHE A 386 -4.80 15.05 -14.45
C PHE A 386 -4.85 16.55 -14.73
N PRO A 387 -5.54 17.36 -13.89
CA PRO A 387 -5.74 18.80 -14.12
C PRO A 387 -4.47 19.66 -13.95
N GLY A 388 -3.30 19.04 -13.76
CA GLY A 388 -2.01 19.72 -13.65
C GLY A 388 -0.85 18.77 -13.36
N LEU A 389 0.33 19.35 -13.14
CA LEU A 389 1.58 18.61 -12.89
C LEU A 389 1.54 17.79 -11.58
N GLY A 390 0.67 18.19 -10.64
CA GLY A 390 0.43 17.49 -9.39
C GLY A 390 1.58 17.53 -8.39
N PRO A 391 1.46 16.81 -7.27
CA PRO A 391 2.44 16.83 -6.18
C PRO A 391 3.84 16.34 -6.56
N LEU A 392 3.95 15.55 -7.63
CA LEU A 392 5.21 14.93 -8.06
C LEU A 392 6.01 15.81 -9.05
N ALA A 393 5.50 16.99 -9.42
CA ALA A 393 6.06 17.84 -10.47
C ALA A 393 7.56 18.18 -10.28
N ASN A 394 7.99 18.32 -9.03
CA ASN A 394 9.34 18.72 -8.68
C ASN A 394 10.30 17.53 -8.46
N LEU A 395 9.83 16.30 -8.66
CA LEU A 395 10.64 15.10 -8.51
C LEU A 395 11.21 14.63 -9.84
N SER A 396 12.51 14.36 -9.85
CA SER A 396 13.17 13.68 -10.96
C SER A 396 12.91 12.17 -10.86
N LEU A 397 11.86 11.69 -11.53
CA LEU A 397 11.50 10.27 -11.55
C LEU A 397 12.10 9.52 -12.76
N PRO A 398 12.57 8.26 -12.57
CA PRO A 398 12.55 7.51 -11.31
C PRO A 398 13.58 8.05 -10.31
N LEU A 399 13.27 7.94 -9.01
CA LEU A 399 14.17 8.36 -7.95
C LEU A 399 15.46 7.53 -8.02
N ARG A 400 16.61 8.22 -7.96
CA ARG A 400 17.93 7.60 -8.00
C ARG A 400 18.51 7.53 -6.61
N LEU A 401 19.02 6.35 -6.25
CA LEU A 401 19.78 6.17 -5.02
C LEU A 401 21.18 6.77 -5.18
N GLY A 402 21.74 7.31 -4.11
CA GLY A 402 23.09 7.88 -4.10
C GLY A 402 24.19 6.82 -4.28
N SER A 403 23.83 5.53 -4.16
CA SER A 403 24.76 4.42 -4.35
C SER A 403 24.09 3.24 -5.04
N GLU A 404 24.66 2.81 -6.16
CA GLU A 404 24.23 1.64 -6.94
C GLU A 404 24.18 0.33 -6.14
N ARG A 405 25.01 0.20 -5.10
CA ARG A 405 25.00 -0.99 -4.23
C ARG A 405 23.65 -1.24 -3.54
N TRP A 406 22.81 -0.21 -3.42
CA TRP A 406 21.47 -0.29 -2.85
C TRP A 406 20.40 -0.61 -3.91
N ALA A 407 20.64 -0.25 -5.17
CA ALA A 407 19.77 -0.56 -6.31
C ALA A 407 20.09 -1.95 -6.89
N ARG A 408 20.05 -3.00 -6.04
CA ARG A 408 20.60 -4.33 -6.39
C ARG A 408 19.58 -5.35 -6.90
N TRP A 409 18.28 -5.02 -6.86
CA TRP A 409 17.20 -5.90 -7.36
C TRP A 409 16.93 -5.62 -8.83
N ARG A 410 17.98 -5.71 -9.67
CA ARG A 410 17.93 -5.49 -11.12
C ARG A 410 17.75 -6.79 -11.88
N GLY A 411 17.14 -6.73 -13.07
CA GLY A 411 16.95 -7.90 -13.95
C GLY A 411 16.22 -9.04 -13.22
N ALA A 412 16.69 -10.28 -13.36
CA ALA A 412 16.08 -11.45 -12.71
C ALA A 412 15.96 -11.32 -11.18
N ARG A 413 16.89 -10.61 -10.52
CA ARG A 413 16.82 -10.38 -9.06
C ARG A 413 15.65 -9.49 -8.65
N ALA A 414 15.07 -8.70 -9.56
CA ALA A 414 13.87 -7.94 -9.27
C ALA A 414 12.71 -8.87 -8.83
N GLN A 415 12.67 -10.12 -9.30
CA GLN A 415 11.66 -11.11 -8.91
C GLN A 415 11.71 -11.43 -7.41
N GLU A 416 12.85 -11.26 -6.74
CA GLU A 416 12.98 -11.49 -5.30
C GLU A 416 12.11 -10.54 -4.47
N LEU A 417 11.67 -9.40 -5.02
CA LEU A 417 10.72 -8.48 -4.37
C LEU A 417 9.27 -8.95 -4.48
N TYR A 418 8.97 -9.86 -5.41
CA TYR A 418 7.63 -10.37 -5.69
C TYR A 418 7.42 -11.75 -5.08
N LEU A 419 6.17 -12.07 -4.74
CA LEU A 419 5.82 -13.32 -4.09
C LEU A 419 6.01 -14.51 -5.03
N TYR A 420 6.80 -15.49 -4.61
CA TYR A 420 6.95 -16.76 -5.32
C TYR A 420 5.77 -17.69 -5.04
N ASN A 421 5.03 -18.07 -6.10
CA ASN A 421 3.83 -18.90 -6.03
C ASN A 421 4.05 -20.37 -6.43
N GLY A 422 5.30 -20.78 -6.61
CA GLY A 422 5.65 -22.17 -6.85
C GLY A 422 6.06 -22.48 -8.28
N PRO A 423 6.61 -23.69 -8.50
CA PRO A 423 7.22 -24.06 -9.77
C PRO A 423 6.22 -24.17 -10.93
N ASP A 424 4.94 -24.39 -10.63
CA ASP A 424 3.87 -24.56 -11.62
C ASP A 424 3.10 -23.26 -11.90
N TYR A 425 3.38 -22.19 -11.15
CA TYR A 425 2.72 -20.91 -11.35
C TYR A 425 3.22 -20.24 -12.64
N ASN A 426 2.31 -19.79 -13.49
CA ASN A 426 2.66 -19.02 -14.69
C ASN A 426 2.08 -17.62 -14.60
N SER A 427 2.93 -16.64 -14.32
CA SER A 427 2.47 -15.27 -14.14
C SER A 427 1.93 -14.67 -15.43
N ALA A 428 0.78 -14.00 -15.29
CA ALA A 428 0.22 -13.16 -16.34
C ALA A 428 1.11 -11.95 -16.68
N TYR A 429 1.99 -11.55 -15.77
CA TYR A 429 2.62 -10.24 -15.76
C TYR A 429 4.12 -10.28 -16.10
N CYS A 430 4.58 -11.35 -16.74
CA CYS A 430 5.94 -11.45 -17.27
C CYS A 430 6.02 -12.33 -18.53
N ASP A 431 7.07 -12.13 -19.34
CA ASP A 431 7.26 -12.84 -20.61
C ASP A 431 7.89 -14.24 -20.44
N ASP A 432 8.74 -14.42 -19.42
CA ASP A 432 9.63 -15.59 -19.31
C ASP A 432 9.07 -16.73 -18.44
N GLY A 433 7.74 -16.81 -18.31
CA GLY A 433 7.10 -17.82 -17.45
C GLY A 433 7.54 -17.71 -15.99
N CYS A 434 7.77 -16.48 -15.51
CA CYS A 434 8.18 -16.25 -14.13
C CYS A 434 7.16 -16.84 -13.15
N ARG A 435 7.71 -17.30 -12.02
CA ARG A 435 6.98 -18.01 -10.97
C ARG A 435 6.52 -17.10 -9.83
N VAL A 436 6.58 -15.79 -10.07
CA VAL A 436 6.17 -14.77 -9.12
C VAL A 436 4.87 -14.12 -9.55
N ASP A 437 3.99 -13.82 -8.61
CA ASP A 437 2.79 -13.02 -8.88
C ASP A 437 3.05 -11.52 -8.59
N HIS A 438 1.99 -10.72 -8.52
CA HIS A 438 2.09 -9.28 -8.26
C HIS A 438 2.18 -8.91 -6.77
N HIS A 439 1.98 -9.85 -5.84
CA HIS A 439 2.06 -9.64 -4.40
C HIS A 439 3.53 -9.43 -3.98
N PRO A 440 3.76 -8.82 -2.81
CA PRO A 440 5.10 -8.61 -2.34
C PRO A 440 5.65 -9.89 -1.69
N SER A 441 6.93 -10.15 -1.88
CA SER A 441 7.67 -11.10 -1.05
C SER A 441 7.91 -10.53 0.35
N ALA A 442 8.57 -11.29 1.21
CA ALA A 442 9.08 -10.80 2.49
C ALA A 442 10.00 -9.57 2.32
N LEU A 443 10.81 -9.53 1.25
CA LEU A 443 11.67 -8.38 0.94
C LEU A 443 10.85 -7.16 0.54
N GLY A 444 9.90 -7.36 -0.38
CA GLY A 444 8.99 -6.30 -0.83
C GLY A 444 8.19 -5.72 0.33
N GLN A 445 7.67 -6.58 1.22
CA GLN A 445 6.87 -6.12 2.35
C GLN A 445 7.72 -5.41 3.42
N TYR A 446 8.94 -5.87 3.68
CA TYR A 446 9.86 -5.17 4.56
C TYR A 446 10.20 -3.79 4.02
N LEU A 447 10.46 -3.64 2.73
CA LEU A 447 10.65 -2.34 2.11
C LEU A 447 9.44 -1.43 2.32
N ASN A 448 8.23 -1.93 2.09
CA ASN A 448 7.00 -1.16 2.29
C ASN A 448 6.84 -0.68 3.75
N ALA A 449 7.15 -1.54 4.72
CA ALA A 449 7.11 -1.19 6.15
C ALA A 449 8.15 -0.12 6.53
N LEU A 450 9.36 -0.19 5.98
CA LEU A 450 10.40 0.80 6.18
C LEU A 450 10.02 2.17 5.58
N VAL A 451 9.40 2.17 4.40
CA VAL A 451 8.89 3.39 3.75
C VAL A 451 7.75 4.00 4.56
N LEU A 452 6.80 3.20 5.04
CA LEU A 452 5.74 3.64 5.94
C LEU A 452 6.32 4.30 7.19
N TYR A 453 7.28 3.65 7.85
CA TYR A 453 7.96 4.19 9.02
C TYR A 453 8.62 5.54 8.72
N ALA A 454 9.48 5.59 7.70
CA ALA A 454 10.21 6.80 7.36
C ALA A 454 9.27 7.96 6.99
N THR A 455 8.14 7.64 6.34
CA THR A 455 7.16 8.65 5.89
C THR A 455 6.36 9.18 7.07
N LEU A 456 5.82 8.31 7.93
CA LEU A 456 4.94 8.69 9.03
C LEU A 456 5.69 9.38 10.17
N PHE A 457 6.91 8.95 10.48
CA PHE A 457 7.70 9.52 11.56
C PHE A 457 8.65 10.62 11.09
N GLY A 458 8.98 10.69 9.79
CA GLY A 458 10.02 11.58 9.29
C GLY A 458 11.42 11.23 9.82
N GLU A 459 11.61 9.97 10.22
CA GLU A 459 12.82 9.45 10.87
C GLU A 459 13.53 8.43 9.98
N SER A 460 14.84 8.26 10.16
CA SER A 460 15.61 7.30 9.38
C SER A 460 15.28 5.87 9.80
N PRO A 461 14.96 4.96 8.87
CA PRO A 461 14.71 3.55 9.18
C PRO A 461 16.00 2.73 9.38
N LEU A 462 17.17 3.38 9.40
CA LEU A 462 18.46 2.70 9.54
C LEU A 462 18.60 2.16 10.97
N GLY A 463 18.92 0.88 11.10
CA GLY A 463 18.99 0.20 12.39
C GLY A 463 17.67 -0.40 12.86
N ALA A 464 16.60 -0.31 12.06
CA ALA A 464 15.38 -1.08 12.32
C ALA A 464 15.70 -2.58 12.41
N ASP A 465 15.00 -3.30 13.28
CA ASP A 465 15.08 -4.76 13.30
C ASP A 465 14.50 -5.34 12.00
N ARG A 466 14.92 -6.55 11.67
CA ARG A 466 14.45 -7.30 10.50
C ARG A 466 13.66 -8.53 10.94
N PRO A 467 12.72 -9.02 10.13
CA PRO A 467 12.07 -10.27 10.42
C PRO A 467 13.07 -11.43 10.27
N ARG A 468 13.01 -12.37 11.20
CA ARG A 468 13.91 -13.51 11.42
C ARG A 468 13.13 -14.78 11.78
N GLY A 469 11.82 -14.85 11.47
CA GLY A 469 10.93 -15.92 11.94
C GLY A 469 10.17 -15.60 13.23
N GLN A 470 10.37 -14.42 13.83
CA GLN A 470 9.66 -14.07 15.07
C GLN A 470 8.15 -13.91 14.85
N VAL A 471 7.41 -14.12 15.93
CA VAL A 471 5.96 -13.93 15.98
C VAL A 471 5.67 -12.50 16.40
N VAL A 472 4.88 -11.77 15.60
CA VAL A 472 4.37 -10.43 15.91
C VAL A 472 2.85 -10.51 15.95
N ASP A 473 2.24 -10.15 17.07
CA ASP A 473 0.79 -10.23 17.30
C ASP A 473 0.19 -11.61 16.92
N GLY A 474 0.87 -12.69 17.29
CA GLY A 474 0.43 -14.07 17.03
C GLY A 474 0.74 -14.60 15.62
N MET A 475 1.40 -13.81 14.76
CA MET A 475 1.72 -14.20 13.39
C MET A 475 3.23 -14.31 13.15
N ALA A 476 3.69 -15.48 12.71
CA ALA A 476 5.07 -15.70 12.30
C ALA A 476 5.42 -14.88 11.05
N GLN A 477 6.52 -14.13 11.13
CA GLN A 477 7.01 -13.29 10.03
C GLN A 477 8.14 -14.00 9.26
N PRO A 478 8.13 -14.01 7.92
CA PRO A 478 9.18 -14.66 7.13
C PRO A 478 10.51 -13.94 7.28
N ALA A 479 11.61 -14.69 7.29
CA ALA A 479 12.94 -14.11 7.49
C ALA A 479 13.41 -13.26 6.30
N VAL A 480 14.05 -12.14 6.59
CA VAL A 480 14.76 -11.28 5.62
C VAL A 480 16.23 -11.27 5.97
N GLY A 481 17.12 -11.48 4.99
CA GLY A 481 18.58 -11.49 5.18
C GLY A 481 19.12 -10.18 5.74
N GLY A 482 20.22 -10.24 6.51
CA GLY A 482 20.81 -9.04 7.14
C GLY A 482 21.30 -7.99 6.14
N GLU A 483 21.97 -8.43 5.07
CA GLU A 483 22.42 -7.52 4.01
C GLU A 483 21.25 -6.95 3.20
N ASP A 484 20.23 -7.76 2.91
CA ASP A 484 19.01 -7.29 2.23
C ASP A 484 18.30 -6.25 3.07
N ALA A 485 18.12 -6.52 4.37
CA ALA A 485 17.50 -5.57 5.29
C ALA A 485 18.24 -4.23 5.30
N LEU A 486 19.57 -4.25 5.41
CA LEU A 486 20.37 -3.03 5.40
C LEU A 486 20.21 -2.25 4.08
N ALA A 487 20.26 -2.93 2.94
CA ALA A 487 20.07 -2.30 1.64
C ALA A 487 18.66 -1.69 1.52
N LEU A 488 17.61 -2.40 1.94
CA LEU A 488 16.23 -1.89 1.91
C LEU A 488 16.02 -0.70 2.87
N GLN A 489 16.67 -0.68 4.04
CA GLN A 489 16.67 0.48 4.94
C GLN A 489 17.29 1.71 4.27
N HIS A 490 18.38 1.53 3.52
CA HIS A 490 18.98 2.60 2.73
C HIS A 490 18.06 3.10 1.61
N VAL A 491 17.42 2.19 0.87
CA VAL A 491 16.42 2.55 -0.16
C VAL A 491 15.33 3.43 0.46
N ALA A 492 14.69 2.96 1.54
CA ALA A 492 13.59 3.70 2.18
C ALA A 492 14.04 5.08 2.68
N ARG A 493 15.22 5.17 3.31
CA ARG A 493 15.79 6.44 3.77
C ARG A 493 15.98 7.44 2.62
N GLU A 494 16.60 7.00 1.53
CA GLU A 494 16.99 7.88 0.41
C GLU A 494 15.79 8.28 -0.46
N VAL A 495 14.76 7.45 -0.53
CA VAL A 495 13.52 7.74 -1.25
C VAL A 495 12.61 8.69 -0.45
N VAL A 496 12.56 8.52 0.87
CA VAL A 496 11.60 9.26 1.70
C VAL A 496 12.18 10.57 2.21
N LEU A 497 13.28 10.54 2.96
CA LEU A 497 13.71 11.67 3.78
C LEU A 497 14.08 12.94 2.98
N PRO A 498 14.80 12.86 1.84
CA PRO A 498 15.10 14.04 1.04
C PRO A 498 13.87 14.72 0.42
N HIS A 499 12.74 14.01 0.39
CA HIS A 499 11.51 14.41 -0.31
C HIS A 499 10.31 14.45 0.63
N LEU A 500 10.52 14.55 1.94
CA LEU A 500 9.44 14.54 2.94
C LEU A 500 8.36 15.59 2.69
N ASP A 501 8.76 16.78 2.23
CA ASP A 501 7.83 17.88 1.93
C ASP A 501 6.97 17.59 0.68
N THR A 502 7.32 16.59 -0.13
CA THR A 502 6.47 16.08 -1.22
C THR A 502 5.47 15.03 -0.75
N TRP A 503 5.81 14.29 0.31
CA TRP A 503 5.00 13.17 0.81
C TRP A 503 3.91 13.59 1.78
N TRP A 504 4.01 14.80 2.33
CA TRP A 504 3.01 15.38 3.23
C TRP A 504 2.37 16.59 2.57
N SER A 505 1.04 16.66 2.58
CA SER A 505 0.37 17.91 2.22
C SER A 505 0.55 18.94 3.34
N GLY A 506 0.63 20.23 3.00
CA GLY A 506 0.72 21.34 3.97
C GLY A 506 2.12 21.61 4.57
N SER A 507 2.21 22.64 5.41
CA SER A 507 3.48 23.35 5.69
C SER A 507 4.43 22.70 6.71
N ALA A 508 4.17 21.52 7.24
CA ALA A 508 5.17 20.78 8.01
C ALA A 508 4.75 19.33 8.21
N VAL A 509 5.65 18.39 7.88
CA VAL A 509 5.71 17.10 8.59
C VAL A 509 5.73 17.44 10.08
N PRO A 510 4.92 16.80 10.94
CA PRO A 510 5.05 16.92 12.39
C PRO A 510 6.42 16.38 12.81
N ARG A 511 7.47 17.16 12.61
CA ARG A 511 8.83 16.79 13.00
C ARG A 511 8.80 16.79 14.51
N ARG A 512 9.04 15.61 15.09
CA ARG A 512 9.48 15.55 16.48
C ARG A 512 10.63 16.55 16.59
N ALA A 513 10.61 17.41 17.62
CA ALA A 513 11.78 18.22 17.93
C ALA A 513 12.98 17.26 17.94
N ALA A 514 13.95 17.52 17.05
CA ALA A 514 15.08 16.61 16.89
C ALA A 514 15.62 16.31 18.29
N PRO A 515 15.83 15.03 18.66
CA PRO A 515 16.48 14.74 19.92
C PRO A 515 17.75 15.58 19.98
N PRO A 516 18.09 16.20 21.14
CA PRO A 516 19.25 17.07 21.24
C PRO A 516 20.43 16.36 20.61
N ALA A 517 21.08 17.02 19.64
CA ALA A 517 22.11 16.41 18.79
C ALA A 517 23.05 15.61 19.68
N MET A 518 23.06 14.28 19.50
CA MET A 518 23.99 13.44 20.23
C MET A 518 25.38 13.93 19.84
N ALA A 519 26.14 14.39 20.83
CA ALA A 519 27.54 14.75 20.63
C ALA A 519 28.26 13.50 20.12
N MET A 520 28.41 13.42 18.80
CA MET A 520 29.24 12.43 18.13
C MET A 520 30.60 12.51 18.81
N PRO A 521 31.09 11.45 19.46
CA PRO A 521 32.43 11.47 20.02
C PRO A 521 33.37 11.79 18.86
N LEU A 522 34.08 12.92 18.97
CA LEU A 522 35.17 13.24 18.06
C LEU A 522 36.15 12.07 18.18
N TRP A 523 36.30 11.33 17.08
CA TRP A 523 37.31 10.29 16.97
C TRP A 523 38.68 10.97 17.08
N GLU A 524 39.31 10.92 18.25
CA GLU A 524 40.70 11.31 18.39
C GLU A 524 41.58 10.20 17.81
N PRO A 525 42.42 10.48 16.80
CA PRO A 525 43.39 9.51 16.30
C PRO A 525 44.33 9.13 17.44
N GLY A 526 44.41 7.84 17.75
CA GLY A 526 45.12 7.29 18.90
C GLY A 526 46.49 7.89 19.13
N ALA A 527 46.66 8.49 20.32
CA ALA A 527 47.96 8.80 20.87
C ALA A 527 48.78 7.49 20.96
N ARG A 528 49.92 7.47 20.26
CA ARG A 528 50.90 6.39 20.34
C ARG A 528 51.31 6.19 21.81
N ALA A 529 51.14 4.95 22.29
CA ALA A 529 51.74 4.50 23.53
C ALA A 529 53.27 4.62 23.41
N GLY A 530 53.85 5.52 24.21
CA GLY A 530 55.29 5.55 24.46
C GLY A 530 55.65 4.36 25.33
N GLY A 531 56.58 3.54 24.86
CA GLY A 531 57.19 2.45 25.62
C GLY A 531 58.12 2.99 26.71
N GLY A 532 58.01 2.40 27.90
CA GLY A 532 58.99 2.48 28.97
C GLY A 532 58.94 1.16 29.73
N GLY A 533 60.03 0.39 29.68
CA GLY A 533 60.19 -0.95 30.26
C GLY A 533 61.16 -1.77 29.44
#